data_AF-A0A9D8X036-F1
#
_entry.id   AF-A0A9D8X036-F1
#
_cell.length_a   1.000
_cell.length_b   1.000
_cell.length_c   1.000
_cell.angle_alpha   90.00
_cell.angle_beta   90.00
_cell.angle_gamma   90.00
#
_symmetry.space_group_name_H-M   'P 1'
#
loop_
_entity.id
_entity.type
_entity.pdbx_description
1 polymer ?
#
loop_
_entity_poly.entity_id
_entity_poly.type
_entity_poly.pdbx_seq_one_letter_code
_entity_poly.pdbx_strand_id
1 'polypeptide(L)'
;FLKYFNEIITETLAHFAAYVKKITDGKILVGAAAGYLLCAENPLTGSSDVASVMDIEDIDLIACPASYFHRKLDGVTYSQAALDSVRHNGKLFVHSIDNATAAVNGNPYVQILQNAHCRHETMEQSINYARRECAFAMSKGAGFWFFDQYGGWYPDKASRYELHRILDAYGEVYSRPVSFNSEIAMVLDPTCCYYTNMGSYYRVENVFGLVDKLGRVGAPFDCFSVKDILKDSFDFSHYKLVIFPNLIYPSDEVRRKVSSLREMGISLLFLGHSGLVSEKGIDVSRASELVGINLSVDSGEEFFTLIDEKYTTDGIPKIYGGTTSSAVRPAGTQKAAPRPLLYADDSQAVSVATDFKSGITRLALKDRGNSFDAWSFRGLLPNEILDKLVERAGVFRYQTAGLPTYANSRMAAFFDHKGGVRNISFREVGEYREFFSGEVYSFDGSPISVSFAPDECKLFIPVTE
;
A
#
# COMPACT_ATOMS: atom_id res chain seq x y z
N PHE A 1 1.49 -27.46 -6.82
CA PHE A 1 0.42 -27.00 -7.73
C PHE A 1 0.50 -25.49 -7.98
N LEU A 2 0.23 -24.62 -6.99
CA LEU A 2 0.22 -23.16 -7.20
C LEU A 2 1.52 -22.60 -7.79
N LYS A 3 2.68 -23.07 -7.31
CA LYS A 3 3.99 -22.70 -7.87
C LYS A 3 4.05 -22.97 -9.39
N TYR A 4 3.81 -24.22 -9.79
CA TYR A 4 3.73 -24.63 -11.20
C TYR A 4 2.72 -23.82 -12.03
N PHE A 5 1.55 -23.51 -11.45
CA PHE A 5 0.54 -22.70 -12.14
C PHE A 5 1.02 -21.27 -12.44
N ASN A 6 1.73 -20.64 -11.51
CA ASN A 6 2.33 -19.32 -11.72
C ASN A 6 3.53 -19.37 -12.70
N GLU A 7 4.33 -20.44 -12.64
CA GLU A 7 5.45 -20.66 -13.57
C GLU A 7 4.95 -20.72 -15.03
N ILE A 8 3.91 -21.52 -15.33
CA ILE A 8 3.35 -21.59 -16.68
C ILE A 8 2.87 -20.22 -17.19
N ILE A 9 2.20 -19.44 -16.34
CA ILE A 9 1.69 -18.12 -16.73
C ILE A 9 2.84 -17.18 -17.06
N THR A 10 3.89 -17.20 -16.25
CA THR A 10 5.10 -16.41 -16.47
C THR A 10 5.81 -16.83 -17.76
N GLU A 11 5.99 -18.13 -17.99
CA GLU A 11 6.58 -18.66 -19.23
C GLU A 11 5.74 -18.30 -20.47
N THR A 12 4.41 -18.32 -20.34
CA THR A 12 3.50 -17.94 -21.41
C THR A 12 3.63 -16.46 -21.76
N LEU A 13 3.70 -15.59 -20.74
CA LEU A 13 3.96 -14.16 -20.93
C LEU A 13 5.30 -13.93 -21.62
N ALA A 14 6.37 -14.59 -21.16
CA ALA A 14 7.70 -14.48 -21.75
C ALA A 14 7.69 -14.94 -23.23
N HIS A 15 7.04 -16.06 -23.54
CA HIS A 15 6.94 -16.56 -24.91
C HIS A 15 6.29 -15.56 -25.87
N PHE A 16 5.14 -15.01 -25.50
CA PHE A 16 4.43 -14.06 -26.36
C PHE A 16 5.16 -12.71 -26.44
N ALA A 17 5.75 -12.24 -25.35
CA ALA A 17 6.54 -11.01 -25.35
C ALA A 17 7.74 -11.14 -26.30
N ALA A 18 8.52 -12.22 -26.18
CA ALA A 18 9.64 -12.53 -27.07
C ALA A 18 9.20 -12.63 -28.54
N TYR A 19 8.05 -13.25 -28.81
CA TYR A 19 7.51 -13.35 -30.17
C TYR A 19 7.19 -11.96 -30.74
N VAL A 20 6.53 -11.09 -29.98
CA VAL A 20 6.22 -9.71 -30.40
C VAL A 20 7.51 -8.92 -30.64
N LYS A 21 8.48 -8.99 -29.73
CA LYS A 21 9.78 -8.32 -29.88
C LYS A 21 10.51 -8.80 -31.13
N LYS A 22 10.50 -10.11 -31.41
CA LYS A 22 11.09 -10.70 -32.62
C LYS A 22 10.44 -10.18 -33.91
N ILE A 23 9.11 -10.21 -34.03
CA ILE A 23 8.43 -9.80 -35.28
C ILE A 23 8.46 -8.29 -35.50
N THR A 24 8.69 -7.51 -34.43
CA THR A 24 8.76 -6.05 -34.48
C THR A 24 10.18 -5.50 -34.49
N ASP A 25 11.21 -6.37 -34.45
CA ASP A 25 12.62 -5.97 -34.34
C ASP A 25 12.84 -5.04 -33.13
N GLY A 26 12.16 -5.35 -32.02
CA GLY A 26 12.21 -4.59 -30.76
C GLY A 26 11.56 -3.20 -30.78
N LYS A 27 10.91 -2.78 -31.89
CA LYS A 27 10.42 -1.40 -32.08
C LYS A 27 9.12 -1.07 -31.35
N ILE A 28 8.44 -2.07 -30.80
CA ILE A 28 7.17 -1.90 -30.09
C ILE A 28 7.36 -2.22 -28.59
N LEU A 29 6.77 -1.37 -27.74
CA LEU A 29 6.66 -1.63 -26.32
C LEU A 29 5.63 -2.74 -26.07
N VAL A 30 5.99 -3.71 -25.26
CA VAL A 30 5.17 -4.85 -24.88
C VAL A 30 4.78 -4.69 -23.41
N GLY A 31 3.47 -4.77 -23.16
CA GLY A 31 2.90 -4.66 -21.82
C GLY A 31 2.23 -5.93 -21.36
N ALA A 32 2.22 -6.14 -20.04
CA ALA A 32 1.48 -7.22 -19.40
C ALA A 32 0.58 -6.69 -18.27
N ALA A 33 -0.60 -7.30 -18.14
CA ALA A 33 -1.49 -7.11 -17.02
C ALA A 33 -1.11 -8.11 -15.91
N ALA A 34 -0.08 -7.76 -15.13
CA ALA A 34 0.49 -8.57 -14.06
C ALA A 34 0.80 -7.69 -12.85
N GLY A 35 1.17 -8.28 -11.72
CA GLY A 35 1.58 -7.46 -10.56
C GLY A 35 0.75 -7.62 -9.32
N TYR A 36 -0.40 -8.31 -9.39
CA TYR A 36 -1.55 -8.21 -8.48
C TYR A 36 -1.37 -8.71 -7.03
N LEU A 37 -0.24 -8.39 -6.39
CA LEU A 37 0.10 -8.77 -5.02
C LEU A 37 -0.80 -8.11 -3.96
N LEU A 38 -1.52 -7.04 -4.30
CA LEU A 38 -2.31 -6.24 -3.38
C LEU A 38 -3.83 -6.42 -3.51
N CYS A 39 -4.29 -7.30 -4.39
CA CYS A 39 -5.72 -7.54 -4.58
C CYS A 39 -6.10 -8.98 -4.95
N ALA A 40 -5.15 -9.83 -5.36
CA ALA A 40 -5.44 -11.19 -5.82
C ALA A 40 -5.79 -12.10 -4.64
N GLU A 41 -7.04 -12.03 -4.16
CA GLU A 41 -7.57 -12.85 -3.07
C GLU A 41 -7.45 -14.34 -3.34
N ASN A 42 -7.80 -14.75 -4.57
CA ASN A 42 -7.69 -16.14 -5.00
C ASN A 42 -6.31 -16.38 -5.62
N PRO A 43 -5.47 -17.24 -5.02
CA PRO A 43 -4.15 -17.56 -5.59
C PRO A 43 -4.22 -18.35 -6.91
N LEU A 44 -5.40 -18.88 -7.30
CA LEU A 44 -5.65 -19.47 -8.64
C LEU A 44 -5.78 -18.43 -9.76
N THR A 45 -5.67 -17.14 -9.47
CA THR A 45 -5.59 -16.12 -10.52
C THR A 45 -4.24 -16.13 -11.24
N GLY A 46 -3.22 -16.79 -10.66
CA GLY A 46 -1.90 -16.89 -11.29
C GLY A 46 -1.05 -15.62 -11.14
N SER A 47 -1.41 -14.79 -10.17
CA SER A 47 -0.81 -13.47 -9.96
C SER A 47 0.19 -13.44 -8.80
N SER A 48 0.73 -14.60 -8.40
CA SER A 48 1.59 -14.71 -7.22
C SER A 48 3.07 -14.61 -7.60
N ASP A 49 3.56 -15.26 -8.66
CA ASP A 49 4.99 -15.16 -9.05
C ASP A 49 5.33 -13.92 -9.89
N VAL A 50 4.82 -12.76 -9.44
CA VAL A 50 4.93 -11.47 -10.10
C VAL A 50 6.38 -11.00 -10.26
N ALA A 51 7.23 -11.32 -9.29
CA ALA A 51 8.63 -10.91 -9.35
C ALA A 51 9.34 -11.51 -10.58
N SER A 52 9.00 -12.75 -10.95
CA SER A 52 9.54 -13.38 -12.16
C SER A 52 9.06 -12.70 -13.44
N VAL A 53 7.85 -12.13 -13.45
CA VAL A 53 7.37 -11.30 -14.58
C VAL A 53 8.20 -10.02 -14.71
N MET A 54 8.68 -9.45 -13.60
CA MET A 54 9.56 -8.27 -13.62
C MET A 54 10.95 -8.59 -14.18
N ASP A 55 11.39 -9.84 -14.15
CA ASP A 55 12.69 -10.24 -14.70
C ASP A 55 12.62 -10.58 -16.21
N ILE A 56 11.42 -10.58 -16.82
CA ILE A 56 11.27 -10.79 -18.27
C ILE A 56 11.74 -9.52 -19.01
N GLU A 57 12.85 -9.62 -19.74
CA GLU A 57 13.44 -8.50 -20.49
C GLU A 57 12.49 -7.95 -21.57
N ASP A 58 11.77 -8.84 -22.27
CA ASP A 58 10.87 -8.48 -23.36
C ASP A 58 9.56 -7.77 -22.93
N ILE A 59 9.32 -7.61 -21.62
CA ILE A 59 8.18 -6.84 -21.08
C ILE A 59 8.69 -5.47 -20.65
N ASP A 60 8.22 -4.40 -21.30
CA ASP A 60 8.63 -3.02 -20.99
C ASP A 60 7.72 -2.34 -19.98
N LEU A 61 6.44 -2.73 -19.94
CA LEU A 61 5.45 -2.06 -19.10
C LEU A 61 4.49 -3.03 -18.41
N ILE A 62 4.03 -2.62 -17.23
CA ILE A 62 2.98 -3.28 -16.46
C ILE A 62 1.78 -2.35 -16.37
N ALA A 63 0.59 -2.87 -16.67
CA ALA A 63 -0.64 -2.10 -16.56
C ALA A 63 -1.61 -2.77 -15.59
N CYS A 64 -2.12 -2.00 -14.62
CA CYS A 64 -3.11 -2.50 -13.68
C CYS A 64 -4.16 -1.44 -13.37
N PRO A 65 -5.41 -1.84 -13.14
CA PRO A 65 -6.42 -0.94 -12.61
C PRO A 65 -6.11 -0.49 -11.18
N ALA A 66 -6.79 0.58 -10.77
CA ALA A 66 -6.86 0.97 -9.38
C ALA A 66 -7.34 -0.18 -8.48
N SER A 67 -6.92 -0.19 -7.22
CA SER A 67 -7.30 -1.24 -6.27
C SER A 67 -8.80 -1.25 -6.06
N TYR A 68 -9.44 -2.37 -6.38
CA TYR A 68 -10.89 -2.55 -6.20
C TYR A 68 -11.31 -2.54 -4.71
N PHE A 69 -10.36 -2.70 -3.77
CA PHE A 69 -10.61 -2.60 -2.34
C PHE A 69 -10.64 -1.16 -1.82
N HIS A 70 -9.92 -0.24 -2.47
CA HIS A 70 -9.66 1.10 -1.91
C HIS A 70 -10.16 2.24 -2.79
N ARG A 71 -10.55 1.96 -4.04
CA ARG A 71 -10.99 2.94 -5.03
C ARG A 71 -12.33 3.64 -4.78
N LYS A 72 -12.87 3.58 -3.56
CA LYS A 72 -14.05 4.38 -3.20
C LYS A 72 -13.66 5.85 -3.08
N LEU A 73 -14.66 6.74 -3.15
CA LEU A 73 -14.44 8.19 -3.03
C LEU A 73 -13.80 8.58 -1.69
N ASP A 74 -14.23 7.96 -0.59
CA ASP A 74 -13.69 8.18 0.75
C ASP A 74 -12.40 7.37 1.04
N GLY A 75 -12.01 6.49 0.12
CA GLY A 75 -10.85 5.59 0.24
C GLY A 75 -9.50 6.25 -0.06
N VAL A 76 -8.45 5.43 -0.09
CA VAL A 76 -7.15 5.79 -0.65
C VAL A 76 -7.03 5.28 -2.09
N THR A 77 -6.15 5.86 -2.87
CA THR A 77 -5.72 5.30 -4.14
C THR A 77 -4.49 4.43 -3.90
N TYR A 78 -4.55 3.22 -4.46
CA TYR A 78 -3.36 2.43 -4.70
C TYR A 78 -3.58 1.54 -5.92
N SER A 79 -2.49 1.00 -6.46
CA SER A 79 -2.56 0.02 -7.55
C SER A 79 -2.91 -1.37 -7.03
N GLN A 80 -3.39 -2.24 -7.91
CA GLN A 80 -3.41 -3.68 -7.65
C GLN A 80 -1.99 -4.28 -7.60
N ALA A 81 -1.03 -3.62 -8.25
CA ALA A 81 0.35 -4.04 -8.28
C ALA A 81 1.23 -3.41 -7.19
N ALA A 82 2.32 -4.11 -6.83
CA ALA A 82 3.45 -3.51 -6.14
C ALA A 82 4.20 -2.58 -7.11
N LEU A 83 3.67 -1.36 -7.29
CA LEU A 83 4.13 -0.41 -8.30
C LEU A 83 5.63 -0.08 -8.13
N ASP A 84 6.09 0.08 -6.89
CA ASP A 84 7.48 0.42 -6.64
C ASP A 84 8.45 -0.71 -7.05
N SER A 85 8.02 -1.98 -7.01
CA SER A 85 8.75 -3.08 -7.68
C SER A 85 8.88 -2.87 -9.18
N VAL A 86 7.80 -2.48 -9.87
CA VAL A 86 7.81 -2.26 -11.32
C VAL A 86 8.87 -1.21 -11.67
N ARG A 87 8.84 -0.08 -10.96
CA ARG A 87 9.78 1.02 -11.12
C ARG A 87 11.22 0.61 -10.77
N HIS A 88 11.42 -0.11 -9.67
CA HIS A 88 12.76 -0.59 -9.27
C HIS A 88 13.39 -1.51 -10.31
N ASN A 89 12.58 -2.28 -11.03
CA ASN A 89 13.01 -3.17 -12.10
C ASN A 89 13.13 -2.47 -13.47
N GLY A 90 13.07 -1.13 -13.52
CA GLY A 90 13.25 -0.36 -14.75
C GLY A 90 12.09 -0.49 -15.74
N LYS A 91 10.93 -0.99 -15.31
CA LYS A 91 9.74 -1.10 -16.16
C LYS A 91 8.82 0.10 -15.97
N LEU A 92 8.07 0.43 -17.03
CA LEU A 92 7.02 1.44 -16.97
C LEU A 92 5.79 0.87 -16.24
N PHE A 93 5.10 1.71 -15.49
CA PHE A 93 3.80 1.36 -14.92
C PHE A 93 2.71 2.26 -15.49
N VAL A 94 1.58 1.66 -15.88
CA VAL A 94 0.39 2.39 -16.32
C VAL A 94 -0.79 2.09 -15.39
N HIS A 95 -1.23 3.13 -14.69
CA HIS A 95 -2.37 3.09 -13.80
C HIS A 95 -3.67 3.27 -14.59
N SER A 96 -4.49 2.23 -14.65
CA SER A 96 -5.78 2.27 -15.35
C SER A 96 -6.87 2.82 -14.43
N ILE A 97 -7.42 3.99 -14.77
CA ILE A 97 -8.51 4.62 -14.04
C ILE A 97 -9.82 4.23 -14.72
N ASP A 98 -10.47 3.21 -14.18
CA ASP A 98 -11.68 2.56 -14.72
C ASP A 98 -12.94 2.83 -13.86
N ASN A 99 -12.93 3.92 -13.08
CA ASN A 99 -14.08 4.33 -12.29
C ASN A 99 -15.08 5.13 -13.13
N ALA A 100 -16.31 4.62 -13.19
CA ALA A 100 -17.42 5.31 -13.84
C ALA A 100 -17.71 6.66 -13.17
N THR A 101 -17.98 7.68 -13.97
CA THR A 101 -18.30 9.03 -13.49
C THR A 101 -19.80 9.20 -13.23
N ALA A 102 -20.16 10.28 -12.56
CA ALA A 102 -21.56 10.65 -12.35
C ALA A 102 -22.34 10.89 -13.65
N ALA A 103 -21.67 11.12 -14.79
CA ALA A 103 -22.32 11.35 -16.08
C ALA A 103 -23.07 10.11 -16.62
N VAL A 104 -22.57 8.92 -16.31
CA VAL A 104 -23.11 7.64 -16.82
C VAL A 104 -23.92 6.88 -15.78
N ASN A 105 -24.26 7.55 -14.69
CA ASN A 105 -25.12 7.06 -13.62
C ASN A 105 -26.50 6.55 -14.08
N GLY A 106 -26.99 7.01 -15.23
CA GLY A 106 -28.24 6.54 -15.85
C GLY A 106 -28.07 5.32 -16.76
N ASN A 107 -26.84 4.88 -17.06
CA ASN A 107 -26.58 3.77 -17.97
C ASN A 107 -26.71 2.42 -17.24
N PRO A 108 -27.68 1.56 -17.58
CA PRO A 108 -27.92 0.30 -16.87
C PRO A 108 -26.75 -0.69 -16.96
N TYR A 109 -25.96 -0.65 -18.03
CA TYR A 109 -24.77 -1.50 -18.17
C TYR A 109 -23.65 -1.06 -17.24
N VAL A 110 -23.48 0.25 -17.05
CA VAL A 110 -22.48 0.82 -16.14
C VAL A 110 -22.90 0.65 -14.68
N GLN A 111 -24.20 0.69 -14.38
CA GLN A 111 -24.71 0.46 -13.02
C GLN A 111 -24.30 -0.92 -12.46
N ILE A 112 -24.17 -1.94 -13.31
CA ILE A 112 -23.65 -3.27 -12.91
C ILE A 112 -22.24 -3.14 -12.32
N LEU A 113 -21.37 -2.32 -12.95
CA LEU A 113 -20.04 -2.03 -12.43
C LEU A 113 -20.11 -1.14 -11.17
N GLN A 114 -20.93 -0.10 -11.18
CA GLN A 114 -21.04 0.84 -10.06
C GLN A 114 -21.51 0.17 -8.76
N ASN A 115 -22.36 -0.85 -8.85
CA ASN A 115 -22.79 -1.64 -7.69
C ASN A 115 -21.63 -2.31 -6.94
N ALA A 116 -20.51 -2.57 -7.62
CA ALA A 116 -19.30 -3.11 -7.01
C ALA A 116 -18.29 -2.03 -6.57
N HIS A 117 -18.44 -0.78 -7.01
CA HIS A 117 -17.37 0.24 -6.94
C HIS A 117 -17.75 1.56 -6.28
N CYS A 118 -18.98 1.67 -5.76
CA CYS A 118 -19.60 2.88 -5.24
C CYS A 118 -19.77 3.96 -6.32
N ARG A 119 -20.95 4.56 -6.35
CA ARG A 119 -21.36 5.52 -7.37
C ARG A 119 -21.03 6.94 -6.92
N HIS A 120 -20.37 7.72 -7.76
CA HIS A 120 -20.23 9.17 -7.54
C HIS A 120 -21.56 9.86 -7.79
N GLU A 121 -21.95 10.78 -6.92
CA GLU A 121 -23.21 11.51 -7.01
C GLU A 121 -23.10 12.66 -8.01
N THR A 122 -21.95 13.34 -8.04
CA THR A 122 -21.71 14.52 -8.89
C THR A 122 -20.47 14.39 -9.76
N MET A 123 -20.41 15.21 -10.82
CA MET A 123 -19.20 15.30 -11.65
C MET A 123 -18.03 15.91 -10.89
N GLU A 124 -18.28 16.79 -9.93
CA GLU A 124 -17.24 17.35 -9.04
C GLU A 124 -16.53 16.25 -8.23
N GLN A 125 -17.30 15.32 -7.64
CA GLN A 125 -16.73 14.13 -6.98
C GLN A 125 -15.92 13.28 -7.97
N SER A 126 -16.43 13.10 -9.19
CA SER A 126 -15.74 12.32 -10.23
C SER A 126 -14.41 12.98 -10.66
N ILE A 127 -14.36 14.31 -10.71
CA ILE A 127 -13.16 15.08 -11.04
C ILE A 127 -12.14 15.02 -9.89
N ASN A 128 -12.56 15.24 -8.64
CA ASN A 128 -11.66 15.16 -7.50
C ASN A 128 -11.14 13.73 -7.27
N TYR A 129 -11.97 12.72 -7.55
CA TYR A 129 -11.53 11.33 -7.61
C TYR A 129 -10.43 11.14 -8.67
N ALA A 130 -10.64 11.63 -9.89
CA ALA A 130 -9.64 11.55 -10.96
C ALA A 130 -8.34 12.27 -10.59
N ARG A 131 -8.42 13.46 -9.97
CA ARG A 131 -7.26 14.18 -9.43
C ARG A 131 -6.49 13.33 -8.41
N ARG A 132 -7.19 12.66 -7.49
CA ARG A 132 -6.59 11.77 -6.48
C ARG A 132 -5.87 10.58 -7.13
N GLU A 133 -6.50 9.92 -8.09
CA GLU A 133 -5.92 8.77 -8.79
C GLU A 133 -4.67 9.17 -9.59
N CYS A 134 -4.72 10.31 -10.27
CA CYS A 134 -3.59 10.82 -11.03
C CYS A 134 -2.48 11.34 -10.10
N ALA A 135 -2.83 11.91 -8.94
CA ALA A 135 -1.85 12.30 -7.93
C ALA A 135 -1.08 11.10 -7.38
N PHE A 136 -1.76 9.98 -7.13
CA PHE A 136 -1.09 8.72 -6.81
C PHE A 136 -0.12 8.30 -7.92
N ALA A 137 -0.57 8.24 -9.18
CA ALA A 137 0.28 7.86 -10.30
C ALA A 137 1.50 8.79 -10.45
N MET A 138 1.30 10.10 -10.34
CA MET A 138 2.36 11.12 -10.33
C MET A 138 3.33 10.95 -9.16
N SER A 139 2.85 10.63 -7.96
CA SER A 139 3.72 10.42 -6.80
C SER A 139 4.65 9.21 -6.98
N LYS A 140 4.29 8.29 -7.88
CA LYS A 140 4.93 6.98 -8.05
C LYS A 140 5.72 6.79 -9.34
N GLY A 141 5.83 7.81 -10.21
CA GLY A 141 6.57 7.64 -11.47
C GLY A 141 5.75 6.97 -12.57
N ALA A 142 4.43 6.86 -12.40
CA ALA A 142 3.57 6.09 -13.29
C ALA A 142 2.90 6.97 -14.35
N GLY A 143 2.65 6.37 -15.53
CA GLY A 143 1.65 6.86 -16.47
C GLY A 143 0.24 6.45 -16.03
N PHE A 144 -0.78 7.01 -16.67
CA PHE A 144 -2.17 6.62 -16.44
C PHE A 144 -3.02 6.80 -17.70
N TRP A 145 -4.16 6.11 -17.74
CA TRP A 145 -5.22 6.37 -18.72
C TRP A 145 -6.59 6.36 -18.04
N PHE A 146 -7.55 7.01 -18.70
CA PHE A 146 -8.96 6.92 -18.35
C PHE A 146 -9.61 5.84 -19.21
N PHE A 147 -10.02 4.73 -18.59
CA PHE A 147 -10.58 3.59 -19.29
C PHE A 147 -12.11 3.71 -19.40
N ASP A 148 -12.57 4.47 -20.39
CA ASP A 148 -14.00 4.67 -20.68
C ASP A 148 -14.61 3.43 -21.36
N GLN A 149 -15.01 2.44 -20.55
CA GLN A 149 -15.42 1.11 -21.04
C GLN A 149 -16.73 1.11 -21.85
N TYR A 150 -17.58 2.12 -21.70
CA TYR A 150 -18.91 2.17 -22.34
C TYR A 150 -19.20 3.48 -23.06
N GLY A 151 -18.22 4.38 -23.13
CA GLY A 151 -18.39 5.73 -23.65
C GLY A 151 -19.13 6.65 -22.70
N GLY A 152 -18.86 7.95 -22.83
CA GLY A 152 -19.67 9.01 -22.25
C GLY A 152 -19.34 9.36 -20.80
N TRP A 153 -18.21 8.88 -20.26
CA TRP A 153 -17.80 9.17 -18.88
C TRP A 153 -17.38 10.65 -18.72
N TYR A 154 -16.92 11.30 -19.78
CA TYR A 154 -16.55 12.72 -19.79
C TYR A 154 -17.22 13.46 -20.96
N PRO A 155 -18.55 13.65 -20.92
CA PRO A 155 -19.33 14.04 -22.10
C PRO A 155 -19.25 15.53 -22.42
N ASP A 156 -19.04 16.37 -21.42
CA ASP A 156 -19.08 17.83 -21.53
C ASP A 156 -17.69 18.47 -21.63
N LYS A 157 -17.64 19.76 -22.01
CA LYS A 157 -16.38 20.49 -22.15
C LYS A 157 -15.69 20.78 -20.82
N ALA A 158 -16.45 20.96 -19.74
CA ALA A 158 -15.89 21.31 -18.43
C ALA A 158 -15.17 20.10 -17.81
N SER A 159 -15.76 18.91 -17.86
CA SER A 159 -15.09 17.69 -17.38
C SER A 159 -13.82 17.38 -18.18
N ARG A 160 -13.85 17.52 -19.51
CA ARG A 160 -12.64 17.37 -20.35
C ARG A 160 -11.58 18.43 -20.06
N TYR A 161 -11.99 19.68 -19.79
CA TYR A 161 -11.06 20.73 -19.38
C TYR A 161 -10.33 20.35 -18.10
N GLU A 162 -11.03 19.82 -17.10
CA GLU A 162 -10.40 19.35 -15.86
C GLU A 162 -9.42 18.19 -16.09
N LEU A 163 -9.71 17.28 -17.04
CA LEU A 163 -8.74 16.25 -17.44
C LEU A 163 -7.48 16.85 -18.08
N HIS A 164 -7.61 17.89 -18.91
CA HIS A 164 -6.45 18.60 -19.46
C HIS A 164 -5.60 19.23 -18.36
N ARG A 165 -6.23 19.83 -17.34
CA ARG A 165 -5.51 20.39 -16.19
C ARG A 165 -4.72 19.33 -15.42
N ILE A 166 -5.25 18.12 -15.29
CA ILE A 166 -4.52 17.00 -14.70
C ILE A 166 -3.27 16.65 -15.55
N LEU A 167 -3.39 16.67 -16.88
CA LEU A 167 -2.24 16.47 -17.77
C LEU A 167 -1.22 17.61 -17.69
N ASP A 168 -1.67 18.85 -17.53
CA ASP A 168 -0.78 20.00 -17.30
C ASP A 168 0.01 19.83 -15.99
N ALA A 169 -0.67 19.38 -14.92
CA ALA A 169 -0.01 19.07 -13.64
C ALA A 169 1.03 17.95 -13.80
N TYR A 170 0.70 16.90 -14.56
CA TYR A 170 1.64 15.83 -14.88
C TYR A 170 2.88 16.36 -15.61
N GLY A 171 2.65 17.17 -16.65
CA GLY A 171 3.72 17.82 -17.40
C GLY A 171 4.61 18.70 -16.52
N GLU A 172 4.03 19.46 -15.60
CA GLU A 172 4.78 20.33 -14.68
C GLU A 172 5.61 19.52 -13.68
N VAL A 173 5.02 18.49 -13.04
CA VAL A 173 5.73 17.63 -12.07
C VAL A 173 6.94 16.96 -12.72
N TYR A 174 6.78 16.42 -13.92
CA TYR A 174 7.83 15.69 -14.65
C TYR A 174 8.63 16.55 -15.64
N SER A 175 8.43 17.87 -15.65
CA SER A 175 9.28 18.80 -16.40
C SER A 175 10.73 18.80 -15.89
N ARG A 176 10.96 18.24 -14.69
CA ARG A 176 12.27 18.09 -14.04
C ARG A 176 12.41 16.69 -13.43
N PRO A 177 13.65 16.25 -13.12
CA PRO A 177 13.88 15.00 -12.41
C PRO A 177 13.11 14.93 -11.09
N VAL A 178 12.50 13.77 -10.84
CA VAL A 178 11.77 13.44 -9.61
C VAL A 178 12.57 12.43 -8.81
N SER A 179 12.86 12.77 -7.56
CA SER A 179 13.27 11.81 -6.51
C SER A 179 12.05 11.34 -5.73
N PHE A 180 12.00 10.04 -5.45
CA PHE A 180 11.00 9.40 -4.60
C PHE A 180 11.48 9.44 -3.16
N ASN A 181 10.62 9.88 -2.23
CA ASN A 181 11.02 10.27 -0.88
C ASN A 181 10.18 9.60 0.22
N SER A 182 9.67 8.41 -0.06
CA SER A 182 9.00 7.55 0.94
C SER A 182 10.01 7.08 1.97
N GLU A 183 9.71 7.23 3.26
CA GLU A 183 10.57 6.71 4.34
C GLU A 183 10.00 5.42 4.97
N ILE A 184 8.91 4.91 4.39
CA ILE A 184 8.26 3.65 4.75
C ILE A 184 8.34 2.70 3.56
N ALA A 185 8.80 1.48 3.77
CA ALA A 185 8.72 0.40 2.80
C ALA A 185 7.83 -0.74 3.32
N MET A 186 6.88 -1.19 2.51
CA MET A 186 6.13 -2.43 2.69
C MET A 186 6.71 -3.50 1.78
N VAL A 187 7.16 -4.62 2.35
CA VAL A 187 7.82 -5.71 1.61
C VAL A 187 6.93 -6.94 1.58
N LEU A 188 6.44 -7.27 0.39
CA LEU A 188 5.52 -8.38 0.17
C LEU A 188 6.26 -9.65 -0.23
N ASP A 189 5.94 -10.75 0.44
CA ASP A 189 6.34 -12.08 0.03
C ASP A 189 5.21 -12.77 -0.74
N PRO A 190 5.29 -12.92 -2.07
CA PRO A 190 4.27 -13.61 -2.85
C PRO A 190 4.13 -15.09 -2.47
N THR A 191 5.19 -15.71 -1.95
CA THR A 191 5.21 -17.16 -1.67
C THR A 191 4.34 -17.54 -0.48
N CYS A 192 3.89 -16.56 0.33
CA CYS A 192 2.96 -16.80 1.43
C CYS A 192 1.67 -17.54 1.02
N CYS A 193 1.23 -17.38 -0.24
CA CYS A 193 0.07 -18.07 -0.77
C CYS A 193 0.27 -19.59 -0.91
N TYR A 194 1.52 -20.07 -0.96
CA TYR A 194 1.85 -21.49 -0.99
C TYR A 194 1.74 -22.16 0.39
N TYR A 195 1.77 -21.36 1.45
CA TYR A 195 1.78 -21.81 2.85
C TYR A 195 0.49 -21.45 3.60
N THR A 196 -0.53 -20.97 2.89
CA THR A 196 -1.83 -20.61 3.44
C THR A 196 -2.96 -21.31 2.68
N ASN A 197 -4.10 -21.53 3.35
CA ASN A 197 -5.26 -22.16 2.72
C ASN A 197 -5.83 -21.28 1.59
N MET A 198 -6.39 -21.93 0.56
CA MET A 198 -6.96 -21.31 -0.65
C MET A 198 -8.12 -20.31 -0.44
N GLY A 199 -8.64 -20.18 0.78
CA GLY A 199 -9.65 -19.20 1.19
C GLY A 199 -9.29 -18.50 2.50
N SER A 200 -8.00 -18.47 2.85
CA SER A 200 -7.50 -17.82 4.05
C SER A 200 -7.71 -16.31 3.97
N TYR A 201 -8.29 -15.73 5.02
CA TYR A 201 -8.43 -14.29 5.16
C TYR A 201 -7.10 -13.57 5.47
N TYR A 202 -6.00 -14.31 5.66
CA TYR A 202 -4.70 -13.80 6.05
C TYR A 202 -4.21 -12.62 5.19
N ARG A 203 -4.29 -12.71 3.86
CA ARG A 203 -3.82 -11.64 2.96
C ARG A 203 -4.74 -10.43 2.97
N VAL A 204 -6.05 -10.63 3.11
CA VAL A 204 -7.00 -9.52 3.22
C VAL A 204 -6.73 -8.72 4.49
N GLU A 205 -6.51 -9.42 5.62
CA GLU A 205 -6.22 -8.81 6.91
C GLU A 205 -4.85 -8.13 6.95
N ASN A 206 -3.79 -8.85 6.56
CA ASN A 206 -2.41 -8.37 6.75
C ASN A 206 -1.89 -7.49 5.61
N VAL A 207 -2.38 -7.68 4.38
CA VAL A 207 -1.83 -7.00 3.19
C VAL A 207 -2.82 -5.98 2.66
N PHE A 208 -4.02 -6.40 2.25
CA PHE A 208 -4.92 -5.51 1.51
C PHE A 208 -5.46 -4.40 2.41
N GLY A 209 -5.95 -4.77 3.59
CA GLY A 209 -6.42 -3.81 4.57
C GLY A 209 -5.36 -2.79 5.02
N LEU A 210 -4.09 -3.19 5.05
CA LEU A 210 -2.98 -2.35 5.49
C LEU A 210 -2.72 -1.17 4.53
N VAL A 211 -3.00 -1.32 3.23
CA VAL A 211 -2.81 -0.27 2.22
C VAL A 211 -3.64 0.98 2.54
N ASP A 212 -4.91 0.82 2.92
CA ASP A 212 -5.75 1.95 3.35
C ASP A 212 -5.18 2.66 4.58
N LYS A 213 -4.66 1.89 5.53
CA LYS A 213 -4.10 2.43 6.77
C LYS A 213 -2.82 3.21 6.50
N LEU A 214 -1.89 2.61 5.75
CA LEU A 214 -0.65 3.27 5.34
C LEU A 214 -0.90 4.50 4.48
N GLY A 215 -1.88 4.48 3.56
CA GLY A 215 -2.20 5.66 2.75
C GLY A 215 -2.70 6.86 3.58
N ARG A 216 -3.05 6.66 4.85
CA ARG A 216 -3.60 7.69 5.76
C ARG A 216 -2.64 8.12 6.86
N VAL A 217 -1.47 7.51 7.02
CA VAL A 217 -0.50 7.92 8.06
C VAL A 217 0.10 9.31 7.78
N GLY A 218 -0.20 9.93 6.64
CA GLY A 218 0.30 11.26 6.29
C GLY A 218 1.72 11.28 5.76
N ALA A 219 2.23 10.12 5.35
CA ALA A 219 3.50 9.98 4.66
C ALA A 219 3.32 9.02 3.46
N PRO A 220 4.04 9.23 2.34
CA PRO A 220 4.09 8.25 1.27
C PRO A 220 4.84 6.98 1.74
N PHE A 221 4.44 5.84 1.21
CA PHE A 221 5.09 4.55 1.45
C PHE A 221 5.33 3.83 0.12
N ASP A 222 6.41 3.08 0.01
CA ASP A 222 6.72 2.25 -1.16
C ASP A 222 6.37 0.78 -0.91
N CYS A 223 5.99 0.06 -1.97
CA CYS A 223 5.64 -1.36 -1.91
C CYS A 223 6.51 -2.19 -2.84
N PHE A 224 7.31 -3.09 -2.27
CA PHE A 224 8.26 -3.94 -3.00
C PHE A 224 7.96 -5.43 -2.81
N SER A 225 8.45 -6.26 -3.72
CA SER A 225 8.57 -7.69 -3.51
C SER A 225 9.78 -7.98 -2.65
N VAL A 226 9.71 -9.07 -1.88
CA VAL A 226 10.86 -9.59 -1.14
C VAL A 226 12.07 -9.89 -2.05
N LYS A 227 11.85 -10.25 -3.34
CA LYS A 227 12.97 -10.44 -4.29
C LYS A 227 13.69 -9.13 -4.62
N ASP A 228 12.98 -8.01 -4.68
CA ASP A 228 13.57 -6.71 -5.04
C ASP A 228 14.57 -6.23 -3.98
N ILE A 229 14.22 -6.40 -2.71
CA ILE A 229 15.08 -5.96 -1.60
C ILE A 229 16.38 -6.78 -1.45
N LEU A 230 16.46 -7.92 -2.14
CA LEU A 230 17.66 -8.75 -2.18
C LEU A 230 18.64 -8.29 -3.25
N LYS A 231 18.21 -7.49 -4.24
CA LYS A 231 19.07 -6.98 -5.30
C LYS A 231 20.10 -6.01 -4.70
N ASP A 232 21.35 -6.09 -5.17
CA ASP A 232 22.43 -5.20 -4.73
C ASP A 232 22.16 -3.72 -5.07
N SER A 233 21.32 -3.47 -6.07
CA SER A 233 20.86 -2.14 -6.47
C SER A 233 19.84 -1.52 -5.51
N PHE A 234 19.33 -2.26 -4.54
CA PHE A 234 18.30 -1.77 -3.63
C PHE A 234 18.93 -0.93 -2.50
N ASP A 235 18.60 0.36 -2.47
CA ASP A 235 19.07 1.29 -1.45
C ASP A 235 18.06 1.45 -0.31
N PHE A 236 18.52 1.12 0.91
CA PHE A 236 17.75 1.26 2.14
C PHE A 236 18.01 2.55 2.91
N SER A 237 18.94 3.39 2.47
CA SER A 237 19.51 4.50 3.24
C SER A 237 18.49 5.53 3.76
N HIS A 238 17.38 5.71 3.04
CA HIS A 238 16.34 6.68 3.35
C HIS A 238 15.10 6.07 4.02
N TYR A 239 14.99 4.73 4.11
CA TYR A 239 13.88 4.09 4.80
C TYR A 239 14.13 4.08 6.31
N LYS A 240 13.10 4.46 7.07
CA LYS A 240 13.12 4.49 8.53
C LYS A 240 12.25 3.39 9.15
N LEU A 241 11.24 2.93 8.40
CA LEU A 241 10.34 1.85 8.78
C LEU A 241 10.18 0.87 7.63
N VAL A 242 10.42 -0.42 7.91
CA VAL A 242 10.15 -1.52 6.97
C VAL A 242 9.09 -2.44 7.57
N ILE A 243 8.05 -2.73 6.80
CA ILE A 243 6.88 -3.51 7.21
C ILE A 243 6.82 -4.81 6.42
N PHE A 244 6.77 -5.94 7.12
CA PHE A 244 6.66 -7.28 6.57
C PHE A 244 5.28 -7.87 6.92
N PRO A 245 4.25 -7.66 6.09
CA PRO A 245 2.90 -8.10 6.40
C PRO A 245 2.69 -9.61 6.27
N ASN A 246 3.49 -10.30 5.44
CA ASN A 246 3.19 -11.67 5.03
C ASN A 246 4.43 -12.57 4.84
N LEU A 247 5.52 -12.30 5.55
CA LEU A 247 6.78 -13.03 5.41
C LEU A 247 6.77 -14.40 6.14
N ILE A 248 5.89 -15.32 5.72
CA ILE A 248 5.62 -16.58 6.44
C ILE A 248 6.78 -17.58 6.35
N TYR A 249 7.41 -17.69 5.18
CA TYR A 249 8.47 -18.66 4.88
C TYR A 249 9.70 -17.96 4.26
N PRO A 250 10.44 -17.14 5.03
CA PRO A 250 11.62 -16.47 4.51
C PRO A 250 12.76 -17.46 4.30
N SER A 251 13.44 -17.33 3.16
CA SER A 251 14.72 -17.99 2.92
C SER A 251 15.80 -17.46 3.87
N ASP A 252 16.92 -18.19 4.00
CA ASP A 252 18.04 -17.75 4.82
C ASP A 252 18.70 -16.47 4.28
N GLU A 253 18.58 -16.20 2.98
CA GLU A 253 19.01 -14.93 2.38
C GLU A 253 18.13 -13.76 2.85
N VAL A 254 16.80 -13.94 2.86
CA VAL A 254 15.88 -12.92 3.38
C VAL A 254 16.10 -12.70 4.88
N ARG A 255 16.37 -13.76 5.65
CA ARG A 255 16.71 -13.64 7.08
C ARG A 255 17.96 -12.79 7.29
N ARG A 256 19.03 -13.04 6.52
CA ARG A 256 20.25 -12.22 6.55
C ARG A 256 19.98 -10.77 6.17
N LYS A 257 19.16 -10.54 5.14
CA LYS A 257 18.75 -9.17 4.75
C LYS A 257 18.02 -8.48 5.91
N VAL A 258 17.05 -9.13 6.54
CA VAL A 258 16.34 -8.60 7.71
C VAL A 258 17.29 -8.27 8.86
N SER A 259 18.27 -9.14 9.16
CA SER A 259 19.31 -8.83 10.15
C SER A 259 20.13 -7.59 9.78
N SER A 260 20.54 -7.46 8.51
CA SER A 260 21.27 -6.26 8.06
C SER A 260 20.43 -4.97 8.20
N LEU A 261 19.11 -5.02 7.98
CA LEU A 261 18.24 -3.86 8.21
C LEU A 261 18.21 -3.45 9.69
N ARG A 262 18.26 -4.41 10.62
CA ARG A 262 18.39 -4.09 12.06
C ARG A 262 19.71 -3.42 12.37
N GLU A 263 20.81 -3.91 11.81
CA GLU A 263 22.16 -3.35 11.99
C GLU A 263 22.26 -1.93 11.42
N MET A 264 21.53 -1.63 10.34
CA MET A 264 21.39 -0.27 9.79
C MET A 264 20.56 0.67 10.67
N GLY A 265 19.94 0.18 11.75
CA GLY A 265 19.11 0.99 12.63
C GLY A 265 17.72 1.30 12.05
N ILE A 266 17.20 0.46 11.15
CA ILE A 266 15.87 0.62 10.56
C ILE A 266 14.83 -0.01 11.49
N SER A 267 13.71 0.68 11.74
CA SER A 267 12.62 0.11 12.52
C SER A 267 11.86 -0.93 11.71
N LEU A 268 11.54 -2.08 12.32
CA LEU A 268 10.91 -3.20 11.62
C LEU A 268 9.56 -3.54 12.26
N LEU A 269 8.55 -3.75 11.42
CA LEU A 269 7.22 -4.22 11.84
C LEU A 269 6.88 -5.52 11.12
N PHE A 270 6.66 -6.59 11.88
CA PHE A 270 6.23 -7.89 11.39
C PHE A 270 4.76 -8.16 11.74
N LEU A 271 4.00 -8.71 10.80
CA LEU A 271 2.61 -9.11 11.05
C LEU A 271 2.44 -10.63 11.00
N GLY A 272 1.44 -11.12 11.74
CA GLY A 272 0.96 -12.48 11.68
C GLY A 272 2.03 -13.53 11.96
N HIS A 273 2.15 -14.47 11.03
CA HIS A 273 2.95 -15.69 11.15
C HIS A 273 4.34 -15.53 10.52
N SER A 274 4.89 -14.31 10.57
CA SER A 274 6.19 -14.01 9.98
C SER A 274 7.28 -14.93 10.54
N GLY A 275 7.97 -15.65 9.65
CA GLY A 275 9.07 -16.56 9.98
C GLY A 275 8.67 -17.92 10.52
N LEU A 276 7.38 -18.23 10.63
CA LEU A 276 6.89 -19.42 11.32
C LEU A 276 7.14 -20.73 10.58
N VAL A 277 7.13 -20.72 9.24
CA VAL A 277 7.27 -21.95 8.46
C VAL A 277 8.74 -22.19 8.14
N SER A 278 9.15 -23.46 8.19
CA SER A 278 10.46 -23.96 7.79
C SER A 278 10.30 -25.21 6.91
N GLU A 279 11.40 -25.70 6.34
CA GLU A 279 11.41 -26.96 5.58
C GLU A 279 10.92 -28.17 6.42
N LYS A 280 11.07 -28.08 7.75
CA LYS A 280 10.67 -29.12 8.70
C LYS A 280 9.25 -28.91 9.25
N GLY A 281 8.53 -27.89 8.78
CA GLY A 281 7.21 -27.49 9.28
C GLY A 281 7.25 -26.24 10.17
N ILE A 282 6.31 -26.14 11.11
CA ILE A 282 6.16 -25.00 12.02
C ILE A 282 7.34 -24.94 13.00
N ASP A 283 8.00 -23.77 13.07
CA ASP A 283 9.13 -23.51 13.95
C ASP A 283 9.02 -22.10 14.55
N VAL A 284 8.55 -22.05 15.79
CA VAL A 284 8.31 -20.80 16.52
C VAL A 284 9.62 -20.14 16.93
N SER A 285 10.67 -20.92 17.20
CA SER A 285 11.99 -20.37 17.54
C SER A 285 12.57 -19.60 16.37
N ARG A 286 12.40 -20.13 15.14
CA ARG A 286 12.80 -19.43 13.92
C ARG A 286 11.96 -18.18 13.65
N ALA A 287 10.69 -18.16 14.06
CA ALA A 287 9.86 -16.96 14.01
C ALA A 287 10.41 -15.90 14.98
N SER A 288 10.65 -16.28 16.24
CA SER A 288 11.22 -15.40 17.27
C SER A 288 12.54 -14.75 16.83
N GLU A 289 13.45 -15.54 16.25
CA GLU A 289 14.71 -15.05 15.70
C GLU A 289 14.50 -14.04 14.57
N LEU A 290 13.58 -14.32 13.64
CA LEU A 290 13.29 -13.41 12.53
C LEU A 290 12.72 -12.08 13.02
N VAL A 291 11.75 -12.11 13.95
CA VAL A 291 11.02 -10.91 14.38
C VAL A 291 11.74 -10.13 15.49
N GLY A 292 12.73 -10.74 16.15
CA GLY A 292 13.50 -10.12 17.23
C GLY A 292 12.79 -10.10 18.60
N ILE A 293 11.65 -10.76 18.70
CA ILE A 293 10.79 -10.84 19.90
C ILE A 293 10.49 -12.32 20.16
N ASN A 294 10.65 -12.78 21.39
CA ASN A 294 10.29 -14.16 21.76
C ASN A 294 8.78 -14.39 21.57
N LEU A 295 8.44 -15.35 20.72
CA LEU A 295 7.08 -15.79 20.45
C LEU A 295 6.83 -17.19 21.03
N SER A 296 5.59 -17.43 21.42
CA SER A 296 5.10 -18.71 21.94
C SER A 296 3.77 -19.08 21.31
N VAL A 297 3.46 -20.38 21.28
CA VAL A 297 2.18 -20.90 20.75
C VAL A 297 1.11 -20.79 21.81
N ASP A 298 -0.04 -20.27 21.41
CA ASP A 298 -1.23 -20.21 22.24
C ASP A 298 -2.22 -21.32 21.83
N SER A 299 -2.61 -22.14 22.81
CA SER A 299 -3.62 -23.19 22.68
C SER A 299 -5.07 -22.66 22.77
N GLY A 300 -5.24 -21.35 22.95
CA GLY A 300 -6.52 -20.67 23.11
C GLY A 300 -7.41 -20.67 21.85
N GLU A 301 -8.50 -19.92 21.96
CA GLU A 301 -9.49 -19.72 20.91
C GLU A 301 -9.35 -18.33 20.28
N GLU A 302 -10.32 -17.95 19.43
CA GLU A 302 -10.33 -16.61 18.85
C GLU A 302 -10.31 -15.52 19.93
N PHE A 303 -9.58 -14.44 19.64
CA PHE A 303 -9.42 -13.31 20.52
C PHE A 303 -9.68 -11.99 19.80
N PHE A 304 -10.00 -10.98 20.61
CA PHE A 304 -9.99 -9.57 20.27
C PHE A 304 -8.78 -8.91 20.91
N THR A 305 -8.18 -7.93 20.24
CA THR A 305 -6.97 -7.27 20.73
C THR A 305 -7.31 -5.90 21.29
N LEU A 306 -7.04 -5.69 22.58
CA LEU A 306 -7.18 -4.43 23.30
C LEU A 306 -5.86 -3.65 23.24
N ILE A 307 -5.93 -2.42 22.73
CA ILE A 307 -4.83 -1.47 22.67
C ILE A 307 -4.76 -0.74 24.01
N ASP A 308 -3.58 -0.70 24.60
CA ASP A 308 -3.32 0.09 25.80
C ASP A 308 -3.51 1.59 25.49
N GLU A 309 -4.22 2.31 26.37
CA GLU A 309 -4.58 3.72 26.21
C GLU A 309 -3.38 4.65 25.94
N LYS A 310 -2.18 4.30 26.43
CA LYS A 310 -0.96 5.09 26.16
C LYS A 310 -0.55 5.08 24.68
N TYR A 311 -1.08 4.14 23.90
CA TYR A 311 -0.86 4.02 22.45
C TYR A 311 -2.08 4.45 21.62
N THR A 312 -3.13 4.97 22.26
CA THR A 312 -4.26 5.57 21.55
C THR A 312 -4.14 7.09 21.55
N THR A 313 -4.68 7.74 20.54
CA THR A 313 -4.58 9.19 20.36
C THR A 313 -5.45 9.98 21.35
N ASP A 314 -6.51 9.36 21.85
CA ASP A 314 -7.51 9.95 22.75
C ASP A 314 -7.37 9.47 24.21
N GLY A 315 -6.39 8.62 24.51
CA GLY A 315 -6.21 8.03 25.83
C GLY A 315 -7.35 7.08 26.22
N ILE A 316 -8.13 6.59 25.25
CA ILE A 316 -9.19 5.61 25.47
C ILE A 316 -8.75 4.27 24.90
N PRO A 317 -8.79 3.16 25.66
CA PRO A 317 -8.48 1.83 25.12
C PRO A 317 -9.37 1.48 23.93
N LYS A 318 -8.77 0.93 22.86
CA LYS A 318 -9.48 0.55 21.63
C LYS A 318 -9.33 -0.93 21.35
N ILE A 319 -10.34 -1.53 20.74
CA ILE A 319 -10.33 -2.95 20.39
C ILE A 319 -10.21 -3.09 18.87
N TYR A 320 -9.32 -3.98 18.42
CA TYR A 320 -9.19 -4.36 17.02
C TYR A 320 -8.99 -5.87 16.84
N GLY A 321 -9.09 -6.31 15.59
CA GLY A 321 -9.11 -7.73 15.27
C GLY A 321 -10.45 -8.39 15.65
N GLY A 322 -10.51 -9.69 15.41
CA GLY A 322 -11.75 -10.46 15.54
C GLY A 322 -12.71 -10.27 14.35
N THR A 323 -13.67 -11.18 14.21
CA THR A 323 -14.62 -11.15 13.10
C THR A 323 -15.80 -10.25 13.43
N THR A 324 -15.66 -8.93 13.29
CA THR A 324 -16.87 -8.09 13.25
C THR A 324 -17.60 -8.34 11.92
N SER A 325 -18.92 -8.47 12.00
CA SER A 325 -19.81 -8.91 10.91
C SER A 325 -19.95 -7.93 9.73
N SER A 326 -19.20 -6.82 9.72
CA SER A 326 -19.36 -5.71 8.78
C SER A 326 -18.24 -5.58 7.74
N ALA A 327 -17.15 -6.34 7.83
CA ALA A 327 -16.20 -6.43 6.71
C ALA A 327 -16.86 -7.23 5.58
N VAL A 328 -17.03 -6.61 4.40
CA VAL A 328 -17.47 -7.30 3.19
C VAL A 328 -16.54 -8.49 2.96
N ARG A 329 -17.04 -9.69 3.25
CA ARG A 329 -16.28 -10.92 3.02
C ARG A 329 -16.54 -11.39 1.60
N PRO A 330 -15.49 -11.75 0.86
CA PRO A 330 -15.66 -12.56 -0.33
C PRO A 330 -16.35 -13.88 0.07
N ALA A 331 -17.32 -14.31 -0.74
CA ALA A 331 -17.99 -15.58 -0.55
C ALA A 331 -16.95 -16.73 -0.54
N GLY A 332 -17.01 -17.60 0.48
CA GLY A 332 -16.11 -18.76 0.60
C GLY A 332 -14.85 -18.55 1.47
N THR A 333 -14.65 -17.39 2.08
CA THR A 333 -13.55 -17.18 3.05
C THR A 333 -13.83 -17.83 4.41
N GLN A 334 -12.84 -18.53 4.96
CA GLN A 334 -12.97 -19.18 6.28
C GLN A 334 -13.06 -18.13 7.40
N LYS A 335 -13.96 -18.37 8.37
CA LYS A 335 -14.20 -17.44 9.49
C LYS A 335 -13.09 -17.46 10.55
N ALA A 336 -12.36 -18.57 10.67
CA ALA A 336 -11.45 -18.81 11.78
C ALA A 336 -10.16 -18.00 11.68
N ALA A 337 -9.69 -17.50 12.82
CA ALA A 337 -8.34 -16.95 12.97
C ALA A 337 -7.26 -17.91 12.42
N PRO A 338 -6.24 -17.40 11.71
CA PRO A 338 -5.15 -18.22 11.23
C PRO A 338 -4.44 -18.94 12.39
N ARG A 339 -4.19 -20.25 12.23
CA ARG A 339 -3.56 -21.12 13.23
C ARG A 339 -2.10 -21.44 12.84
N PRO A 340 -1.23 -21.73 13.83
CA PRO A 340 -1.45 -21.65 15.27
C PRO A 340 -1.63 -20.20 15.74
N LEU A 341 -2.27 -20.00 16.90
CA LEU A 341 -2.24 -18.68 17.53
C LEU A 341 -0.86 -18.48 18.15
N LEU A 342 -0.36 -17.25 18.10
CA LEU A 342 0.91 -16.88 18.70
C LEU A 342 0.72 -15.71 19.67
N TYR A 343 1.63 -15.59 20.62
CA TYR A 343 1.73 -14.44 21.50
C TYR A 343 3.19 -14.09 21.75
N ALA A 344 3.44 -12.86 22.19
CA ALA A 344 4.77 -12.41 22.58
C ALA A 344 5.02 -12.75 24.07
N ASP A 345 6.15 -13.41 24.32
CA ASP A 345 6.64 -13.84 25.63
C ASP A 345 8.09 -13.37 25.80
N ASP A 346 8.30 -12.06 25.67
CA ASP A 346 9.60 -11.41 25.74
C ASP A 346 9.60 -10.36 26.86
N SER A 347 10.36 -10.62 27.93
CA SER A 347 10.48 -9.72 29.08
C SER A 347 11.19 -8.39 28.74
N GLN A 348 11.85 -8.30 27.60
CA GLN A 348 12.49 -7.08 27.10
C GLN A 348 11.58 -6.29 26.14
N ALA A 349 10.44 -6.85 25.73
CA ALA A 349 9.49 -6.17 24.86
C ALA A 349 8.36 -5.54 25.69
N VAL A 350 7.93 -4.35 25.27
CA VAL A 350 6.76 -3.68 25.84
C VAL A 350 5.50 -4.23 25.19
N SER A 351 4.51 -4.56 26.01
CA SER A 351 3.17 -4.90 25.55
C SER A 351 2.42 -3.64 25.09
N VAL A 352 2.11 -3.58 23.80
CA VAL A 352 1.36 -2.49 23.17
C VAL A 352 -0.13 -2.81 23.12
N ALA A 353 -0.46 -4.07 22.84
CA ALA A 353 -1.83 -4.54 22.79
C ALA A 353 -1.92 -5.99 23.27
N THR A 354 -2.97 -6.30 24.01
CA THR A 354 -3.20 -7.60 24.64
C THR A 354 -4.49 -8.23 24.15
N ASP A 355 -4.63 -9.54 24.30
CA ASP A 355 -5.93 -10.18 24.20
C ASP A 355 -6.86 -9.62 25.30
N PHE A 356 -8.02 -9.11 24.87
CA PHE A 356 -9.03 -8.50 25.74
C PHE A 356 -9.43 -9.39 26.93
N LYS A 357 -9.47 -10.71 26.75
CA LYS A 357 -9.93 -11.65 27.78
C LYS A 357 -8.78 -12.16 28.65
N SER A 358 -7.70 -12.61 28.01
CA SER A 358 -6.60 -13.30 28.71
C SER A 358 -5.49 -12.36 29.20
N GLY A 359 -5.41 -11.13 28.66
CA GLY A 359 -4.32 -10.20 28.94
C GLY A 359 -3.00 -10.57 28.25
N ILE A 360 -2.97 -11.65 27.46
CA ILE A 360 -1.77 -12.12 26.74
C ILE A 360 -1.35 -11.11 25.67
N THR A 361 -0.06 -10.79 25.56
CA THR A 361 0.45 -9.80 24.59
C THR A 361 0.33 -10.28 23.14
N ARG A 362 -0.37 -9.50 22.31
CA ARG A 362 -0.61 -9.77 20.87
C ARG A 362 0.00 -8.73 19.94
N LEU A 363 0.38 -7.58 20.49
CA LEU A 363 1.26 -6.62 19.87
C LEU A 363 2.37 -6.26 20.85
N ALA A 364 3.61 -6.51 20.46
CA ALA A 364 4.79 -6.19 21.26
C ALA A 364 5.74 -5.27 20.48
N LEU A 365 6.45 -4.42 21.22
CA LEU A 365 7.49 -3.55 20.70
C LEU A 365 8.75 -3.70 21.55
N LYS A 366 9.87 -4.02 20.92
CA LYS A 366 11.19 -4.11 21.54
C LYS A 366 12.06 -2.96 21.07
N ASP A 367 12.45 -2.10 22.00
CA ASP A 367 13.24 -0.91 21.73
C ASP A 367 14.71 -1.29 21.43
N ARG A 368 15.32 -0.64 20.44
CA ARG A 368 16.73 -0.75 20.07
C ARG A 368 17.41 0.63 19.98
N GLY A 369 17.02 1.56 20.86
CA GLY A 369 17.51 2.94 20.88
C GLY A 369 16.78 3.79 19.86
N ASN A 370 17.43 4.15 18.75
CA ASN A 370 16.80 4.99 17.72
C ASN A 370 15.83 4.23 16.81
N SER A 371 15.74 2.90 16.95
CA SER A 371 14.86 2.03 16.16
C SER A 371 14.17 0.98 17.02
N PHE A 372 13.28 0.17 16.44
CA PHE A 372 12.57 -0.88 17.17
C PHE A 372 12.28 -2.13 16.31
N ASP A 373 12.04 -3.26 16.98
CA ASP A 373 11.30 -4.40 16.41
C ASP A 373 9.87 -4.33 16.96
N ALA A 374 8.88 -4.44 16.10
CA ALA A 374 7.50 -4.59 16.49
C ALA A 374 6.91 -5.82 15.83
N TRP A 375 6.04 -6.51 16.55
CA TRP A 375 5.30 -7.65 16.03
C TRP A 375 3.83 -7.56 16.45
N SER A 376 2.92 -7.79 15.51
CA SER A 376 1.50 -7.96 15.80
C SER A 376 0.96 -9.25 15.21
N PHE A 377 0.27 -10.05 16.01
CA PHE A 377 -0.36 -11.27 15.52
C PHE A 377 -1.49 -11.00 14.52
N ARG A 378 -2.29 -9.96 14.77
CA ARG A 378 -3.43 -9.60 13.92
C ARG A 378 -3.03 -8.55 12.89
N GLY A 379 -3.56 -8.73 11.68
CA GLY A 379 -3.45 -7.75 10.61
C GLY A 379 -4.50 -6.64 10.74
N LEU A 380 -4.43 -5.67 9.82
CA LEU A 380 -5.22 -4.44 9.84
C LEU A 380 -5.02 -3.65 11.14
N LEU A 381 -3.76 -3.24 11.39
CA LEU A 381 -3.46 -2.33 12.49
C LEU A 381 -4.26 -1.03 12.35
N PRO A 382 -4.94 -0.57 13.42
CA PRO A 382 -5.58 0.74 13.43
C PRO A 382 -4.56 1.87 13.21
N ASN A 383 -5.02 2.98 12.65
CA ASN A 383 -4.17 4.15 12.39
C ASN A 383 -3.57 4.70 13.69
N GLU A 384 -4.24 4.54 14.83
CA GLU A 384 -3.72 4.95 16.13
C GLU A 384 -2.39 4.28 16.48
N ILE A 385 -2.26 2.99 16.18
CA ILE A 385 -1.00 2.26 16.37
C ILE A 385 -0.01 2.64 15.28
N LEU A 386 -0.43 2.60 14.01
CA LEU A 386 0.48 2.85 12.90
C LEU A 386 1.07 4.26 12.96
N ASP A 387 0.27 5.27 13.29
CA ASP A 387 0.74 6.64 13.47
C ASP A 387 1.81 6.74 14.56
N LYS A 388 1.64 6.03 15.67
CA LYS A 388 2.62 5.98 16.76
C LYS A 388 3.90 5.26 16.35
N LEU A 389 3.80 4.17 15.58
CA LEU A 389 4.96 3.45 15.06
C LEU A 389 5.73 4.28 14.02
N VAL A 390 5.01 4.98 13.13
CA VAL A 390 5.56 5.89 12.11
C VAL A 390 6.24 7.09 12.78
N GLU A 391 5.60 7.69 13.78
CA GLU A 391 6.18 8.75 14.63
C GLU A 391 7.45 8.25 15.34
N ARG A 392 7.39 7.07 15.98
CA ARG A 392 8.53 6.48 16.70
C ARG A 392 9.70 6.11 15.79
N ALA A 393 9.42 5.75 14.53
CA ALA A 393 10.44 5.50 13.52
C ALA A 393 11.07 6.81 12.98
N GLY A 394 10.52 7.98 13.31
CA GLY A 394 11.02 9.28 12.87
C GLY A 394 10.70 9.59 11.40
N VAL A 395 9.68 8.96 10.83
CA VAL A 395 9.21 9.23 9.46
C VAL A 395 8.64 10.65 9.39
N PHE A 396 9.01 11.40 8.34
CA PHE A 396 8.41 12.70 8.08
C PHE A 396 6.95 12.54 7.66
N ARG A 397 6.06 13.27 8.32
CA ARG A 397 4.63 13.29 8.02
C ARG A 397 4.24 14.68 7.52
N TYR A 398 3.58 14.71 6.36
CA TYR A 398 3.01 15.92 5.77
C TYR A 398 1.76 16.38 6.53
N GLN A 399 1.06 15.47 7.21
CA GLN A 399 -0.13 15.78 8.00
C GLN A 399 -0.41 14.67 9.03
N THR A 400 -1.26 14.96 10.01
CA THR A 400 -1.67 14.00 11.07
C THR A 400 -3.19 13.84 11.20
N ALA A 401 -3.95 14.37 10.24
CA ALA A 401 -5.41 14.33 10.17
C ALA A 401 -5.99 13.06 9.51
N GLY A 402 -5.15 12.12 9.07
CA GLY A 402 -5.62 10.85 8.49
C GLY A 402 -6.06 10.93 7.02
N LEU A 403 -5.58 11.93 6.28
CA LEU A 403 -5.90 12.14 4.86
C LEU A 403 -5.11 11.18 3.95
N PRO A 404 -5.72 10.63 2.88
CA PRO A 404 -4.96 10.07 1.76
C PRO A 404 -3.87 11.03 1.32
N THR A 405 -2.61 10.58 1.35
CA THR A 405 -1.42 11.41 1.11
C THR A 405 -0.54 10.79 0.03
N TYR A 406 -0.21 11.56 -0.99
CA TYR A 406 0.68 11.14 -2.09
C TYR A 406 1.75 12.21 -2.28
N ALA A 407 3.03 11.85 -2.27
CA ALA A 407 4.09 12.83 -2.40
C ALA A 407 5.34 12.23 -3.05
N ASN A 408 6.11 13.12 -3.67
CA ASN A 408 7.49 12.90 -4.08
C ASN A 408 8.26 14.22 -3.87
N SER A 409 9.48 14.35 -4.40
CA SER A 409 10.27 15.59 -4.29
C SER A 409 9.68 16.83 -4.99
N ARG A 410 8.68 16.65 -5.87
CA ARG A 410 8.13 17.69 -6.74
C ARG A 410 6.66 17.99 -6.48
N MET A 411 6.00 17.19 -5.64
CA MET A 411 4.58 17.37 -5.34
C MET A 411 4.19 16.76 -3.99
N ALA A 412 3.12 17.29 -3.42
CA ALA A 412 2.36 16.63 -2.36
C ALA A 412 0.86 16.84 -2.62
N ALA A 413 0.08 15.77 -2.54
CA ALA A 413 -1.36 15.80 -2.77
C ALA A 413 -2.10 15.16 -1.61
N PHE A 414 -3.26 15.74 -1.31
CA PHE A 414 -4.12 15.33 -0.22
C PHE A 414 -5.56 15.25 -0.70
N PHE A 415 -6.33 14.32 -0.14
CA PHE A 415 -7.77 14.22 -0.38
C PHE A 415 -8.52 14.33 0.94
N ASP A 416 -9.54 15.17 1.01
CA ASP A 416 -10.36 15.30 2.22
C ASP A 416 -11.83 15.03 1.93
N HIS A 417 -12.30 13.87 2.38
CA HIS A 417 -13.71 13.49 2.24
C HIS A 417 -14.64 14.39 3.08
N LYS A 418 -14.20 14.84 4.26
CA LYS A 418 -15.04 15.61 5.19
C LYS A 418 -14.96 17.12 4.95
N GLY A 419 -13.85 17.60 4.40
CA GLY A 419 -13.54 19.02 4.30
C GLY A 419 -13.20 19.68 5.64
N GLY A 420 -12.96 20.98 5.61
CA GLY A 420 -12.53 21.80 6.74
C GLY A 420 -11.06 22.20 6.67
N VAL A 421 -10.57 22.83 7.74
CA VAL A 421 -9.18 23.30 7.82
C VAL A 421 -8.26 22.16 8.27
N ARG A 422 -7.10 22.04 7.62
CA ARG A 422 -6.08 21.03 7.89
C ARG A 422 -4.71 21.67 7.99
N ASN A 423 -3.89 21.15 8.90
CA ASN A 423 -2.50 21.55 9.04
C ASN A 423 -1.63 20.65 8.15
N ILE A 424 -0.94 21.27 7.20
CA ILE A 424 -0.07 20.59 6.23
C ILE A 424 1.37 21.09 6.39
N SER A 425 2.32 20.16 6.35
CA SER A 425 3.76 20.43 6.38
C SER A 425 4.42 19.93 5.10
N PHE A 426 5.56 20.54 4.75
CA PHE A 426 6.39 20.09 3.63
C PHE A 426 7.81 19.80 4.09
N ARG A 427 8.58 19.09 3.26
CA ARG A 427 9.96 18.72 3.60
C ARG A 427 10.93 19.90 3.56
N GLU A 428 10.70 20.84 2.65
CA GLU A 428 11.59 21.97 2.42
C GLU A 428 10.84 23.29 2.63
N VAL A 429 11.52 24.26 3.23
CA VAL A 429 11.04 25.65 3.34
C VAL A 429 10.89 26.23 1.93
N GLY A 430 9.81 26.95 1.68
CA GLY A 430 9.57 27.57 0.38
C GLY A 430 8.10 27.88 0.13
N GLU A 431 7.80 28.28 -1.11
CA GLU A 431 6.45 28.54 -1.57
C GLU A 431 5.88 27.32 -2.30
N TYR A 432 4.62 27.01 -2.02
CA TYR A 432 3.91 25.88 -2.60
C TYR A 432 2.61 26.38 -3.20
N ARG A 433 2.42 26.14 -4.50
CA ARG A 433 1.19 26.48 -5.21
C ARG A 433 0.25 25.29 -5.19
N GLU A 434 -0.98 25.51 -4.72
CA GLU A 434 -2.09 24.59 -4.99
C GLU A 434 -2.45 24.71 -6.48
N PHE A 435 -2.21 23.64 -7.23
CA PHE A 435 -2.20 23.66 -8.68
C PHE A 435 -3.58 24.01 -9.27
N PHE A 436 -4.67 23.57 -8.63
CA PHE A 436 -6.02 23.70 -9.18
C PHE A 436 -6.71 25.03 -8.84
N SER A 437 -6.37 25.69 -7.74
CA SER A 437 -6.88 27.01 -7.35
C SER A 437 -5.92 28.14 -7.73
N GLY A 438 -4.62 27.83 -7.84
CA GLY A 438 -3.56 28.81 -8.03
C GLY A 438 -3.15 29.54 -6.74
N GLU A 439 -3.74 29.22 -5.60
CA GLU A 439 -3.34 29.77 -4.31
C GLU A 439 -1.91 29.36 -3.96
N VAL A 440 -1.14 30.30 -3.42
CA VAL A 440 0.26 30.08 -3.01
C VAL A 440 0.35 30.17 -1.49
N TYR A 441 1.06 29.22 -0.91
CA TYR A 441 1.27 29.09 0.52
C TYR A 441 2.78 29.13 0.81
N SER A 442 3.21 30.00 1.71
CA SER A 442 4.60 30.03 2.20
C SER A 442 4.74 29.09 3.40
N PHE A 443 5.70 28.17 3.36
CA PHE A 443 6.02 27.25 4.44
C PHE A 443 7.42 27.57 4.99
N ASP A 444 7.50 27.98 6.25
CA ASP A 444 8.72 28.40 6.95
C ASP A 444 9.26 27.36 7.94
N GLY A 445 8.72 26.13 7.88
CA GLY A 445 8.98 25.06 8.84
C GLY A 445 7.82 24.83 9.80
N SER A 446 6.86 25.76 9.89
CA SER A 446 5.62 25.57 10.66
C SER A 446 4.48 25.09 9.74
N PRO A 447 3.61 24.15 10.20
CA PRO A 447 2.49 23.68 9.39
C PRO A 447 1.58 24.82 8.92
N ILE A 448 1.20 24.81 7.65
CA ILE A 448 0.26 25.78 7.06
C ILE A 448 -1.18 25.32 7.26
N SER A 449 -2.10 26.27 7.46
CA SER A 449 -3.54 26.00 7.49
C SER A 449 -4.12 26.04 6.08
N VAL A 450 -4.65 24.92 5.61
CA VAL A 450 -5.28 24.78 4.29
C VAL A 450 -6.76 24.43 4.47
N SER A 451 -7.65 25.17 3.81
CA SER A 451 -9.07 24.84 3.77
C SER A 451 -9.38 23.85 2.65
N PHE A 452 -10.14 22.81 2.97
CA PHE A 452 -10.66 21.82 2.02
C PHE A 452 -12.20 21.89 1.97
N ALA A 453 -12.78 21.83 0.78
CA ALA A 453 -14.17 21.45 0.60
C ALA A 453 -14.34 19.93 0.83
N PRO A 454 -15.55 19.44 1.12
CA PRO A 454 -15.84 18.01 1.12
C PRO A 454 -15.51 17.37 -0.23
N ASP A 455 -14.96 16.15 -0.21
CA ASP A 455 -14.51 15.41 -1.39
C ASP A 455 -13.45 16.13 -2.25
N GLU A 456 -12.67 17.04 -1.68
CA GLU A 456 -11.69 17.82 -2.44
C GLU A 456 -10.31 17.16 -2.47
N CYS A 457 -9.73 17.10 -3.68
CA CYS A 457 -8.32 16.79 -3.88
C CYS A 457 -7.54 18.08 -4.12
N LYS A 458 -6.51 18.32 -3.32
CA LYS A 458 -5.54 19.40 -3.53
C LYS A 458 -4.17 18.85 -3.88
N LEU A 459 -3.51 19.49 -4.85
CA LEU A 459 -2.18 19.14 -5.32
C LEU A 459 -1.27 20.34 -5.16
N PHE A 460 -0.24 20.22 -4.34
CA PHE A 460 0.75 21.24 -4.09
C PHE A 460 2.02 20.95 -4.88
N ILE A 461 2.48 21.94 -5.66
CA ILE A 461 3.74 21.91 -6.39
C ILE A 461 4.63 23.04 -5.84
N PRO A 462 5.90 22.78 -5.49
CA PRO A 462 6.82 23.84 -5.08
C PRO A 462 6.97 24.87 -6.21
N VAL A 463 6.77 26.14 -5.88
CA VAL A 463 7.10 27.26 -6.77
C VAL A 463 8.62 27.32 -6.82
N THR A 464 9.19 27.00 -7.96
CA THR A 464 10.63 27.12 -8.15
C THR A 464 10.90 28.33 -9.01
N GLU A 465 11.78 29.20 -8.51
CA GLU A 465 12.37 30.30 -9.29
C GLU A 465 13.05 29.79 -10.58
#